data_AF-A0A6G7VB06-F1
#
_entry.id   AF-A0A6G7VB06-F1
#
_cell.length_a   1.000
_cell.length_b   1.000
_cell.length_c   1.000
_cell.angle_alpha   90.00
_cell.angle_beta   90.00
_cell.angle_gamma   90.00
#
_symmetry.space_group_name_H-M   'P 1'
#
loop_
_entity.id
_entity.type
_entity.pdbx_description
1 polymer ?
#
loop_
_entity_poly.entity_id
_entity_poly.type
_entity_poly.pdbx_seq_one_letter_code
_entity_poly.pdbx_strand_id
1 'polypeptide(L)' 'MAPHEDAGALIDGQTVARGELAGLAARFCLERFDSGRFLETSGDLLHTGPTGTNVMDLVIGYRADSRVARPQNGSG' A
#
# COMPACT_ATOMS: atom_id res chain seq x y z
N MET A 1 -11.81 2.08 14.50
CA MET A 1 -11.54 3.16 13.54
C MET A 1 -12.82 3.42 12.74
N ALA A 2 -13.22 4.68 12.53
CA ALA A 2 -14.47 4.99 11.84
C ALA A 2 -14.29 4.84 10.32
N PRO A 3 -15.26 4.28 9.58
CA PRO A 3 -15.17 3.96 8.15
C PRO A 3 -14.94 5.14 7.17
N HIS A 4 -14.64 6.35 7.65
CA HIS A 4 -14.66 7.58 6.86
C HIS A 4 -13.36 8.41 6.92
N GLU A 5 -12.30 7.96 7.60
CA GLU A 5 -11.05 8.73 7.71
C GLU A 5 -9.97 8.33 6.71
N ASP A 6 -10.08 7.13 6.13
CA ASP A 6 -9.15 6.62 5.14
C ASP A 6 -9.59 7.01 3.73
N ALA A 7 -8.68 7.62 2.95
CA ALA A 7 -8.90 7.93 1.54
C ALA A 7 -8.50 6.77 0.62
N GLY A 8 -7.80 5.75 1.15
CA GLY A 8 -7.27 4.62 0.40
C GLY A 8 -6.03 4.04 1.06
N ALA A 9 -5.08 3.56 0.28
CA ALA A 9 -3.82 3.03 0.77
C ALA A 9 -2.64 3.28 -0.17
N LEU A 10 -1.43 3.35 0.40
CA LEU A 10 -0.16 3.38 -0.30
C LEU A 10 0.62 2.10 0.03
N ILE A 11 0.74 1.21 -0.96
CA ILE A 11 1.34 -0.12 -0.76
C ILE A 11 2.67 -0.26 -1.51
N ASP A 12 3.49 -1.21 -1.05
CA ASP A 12 4.72 -1.62 -1.73
C ASP A 12 4.84 -3.15 -1.82
N GLY A 13 5.96 -3.61 -2.36
CA GLY A 13 6.24 -5.05 -2.49
C GLY A 13 6.40 -5.79 -1.15
N GLN A 14 6.35 -5.10 -0.01
CA GLN A 14 6.50 -5.67 1.34
C GLN A 14 5.22 -5.57 2.19
N THR A 15 4.18 -4.87 1.71
CA THR A 15 2.88 -4.73 2.39
C THR A 15 2.31 -6.05 2.90
N VAL A 16 2.29 -7.10 2.06
CA VAL A 16 1.74 -8.41 2.48
C VAL A 16 2.55 -9.01 3.63
N ALA A 17 3.88 -8.98 3.53
CA ALA A 17 4.76 -9.51 4.56
C ALA A 17 4.60 -8.77 5.90
N ARG A 18 4.42 -7.43 5.87
CA ARG A 18 4.14 -6.64 7.08
C ARG A 18 2.83 -7.08 7.75
N GLY A 19 1.76 -7.21 6.99
CA GLY A 19 0.47 -7.63 7.53
C GLY A 19 0.48 -9.07 8.09
N GLU A 20 1.18 -9.99 7.40
CA GLU A 20 1.35 -11.38 7.86
C GLU A 20 2.19 -11.47 9.12
N LEU A 21 3.28 -10.69 9.22
CA LEU A 21 4.11 -10.62 10.43
C LEU A 21 3.31 -10.11 11.63
N ALA A 22 2.32 -9.25 11.40
CA ALA A 22 1.40 -8.75 12.41
C ALA A 22 0.18 -9.66 12.66
N GLY A 23 0.16 -10.87 12.05
CA GLY A 23 -0.83 -11.91 12.35
C GLY A 23 -2.12 -11.84 11.54
N LEU A 24 -2.19 -11.04 10.47
CA LEU A 24 -3.31 -11.01 9.55
C LEU A 24 -2.95 -11.58 8.18
N ALA A 25 -3.85 -12.37 7.59
CA ALA A 25 -3.69 -12.89 6.25
C ALA A 25 -4.47 -12.02 5.25
N ALA A 26 -3.78 -11.42 4.27
CA ALA A 26 -4.37 -10.52 3.28
C ALA A 26 -5.57 -11.15 2.55
N ARG A 27 -5.43 -12.43 2.18
CA ARG A 27 -6.47 -13.17 1.48
C ARG A 27 -7.75 -13.31 2.31
N PHE A 28 -7.62 -13.62 3.59
CA PHE A 28 -8.74 -13.81 4.51
C PHE A 28 -9.51 -12.50 4.74
N CYS A 29 -8.77 -11.40 4.91
CA CYS A 29 -9.34 -10.06 5.04
C CYS A 29 -10.07 -9.63 3.76
N LEU A 30 -9.48 -9.86 2.59
CA LEU A 30 -10.11 -9.52 1.31
C LEU A 30 -11.41 -10.28 1.06
N GLU A 31 -11.46 -11.57 1.36
CA GLU A 31 -12.67 -12.41 1.23
C GLU A 31 -13.81 -11.96 2.15
N ARG A 32 -13.49 -11.25 3.23
CA ARG A 32 -14.45 -10.73 4.20
C ARG A 32 -14.80 -9.26 3.99
N PHE A 33 -14.34 -8.64 2.90
CA PHE A 33 -14.46 -7.19 2.67
C PHE A 33 -13.82 -6.36 3.81
N ASP A 34 -12.76 -6.89 4.42
CA ASP A 34 -12.07 -6.32 5.58
C ASP A 34 -10.64 -5.88 5.21
N SER A 35 -10.46 -5.33 4.01
CA SER A 35 -9.15 -4.86 3.55
C SER A 35 -8.62 -3.69 4.38
N GLY A 36 -9.51 -2.84 4.92
CA GLY A 36 -9.14 -1.71 5.78
C GLY A 36 -8.33 -2.15 6.99
N ARG A 37 -8.80 -3.17 7.72
CA ARG A 37 -8.08 -3.73 8.87
C ARG A 37 -6.70 -4.28 8.51
N PHE A 38 -6.59 -4.95 7.37
CA PHE A 38 -5.30 -5.46 6.89
C PHE A 38 -4.32 -4.33 6.62
N LEU A 39 -4.78 -3.29 5.91
CA LEU A 39 -3.97 -2.13 5.53
C LEU A 39 -3.60 -1.25 6.74
N GLU A 40 -4.49 -1.14 7.74
CA GLU A 40 -4.18 -0.51 9.02
C GLU A 40 -3.02 -1.23 9.71
N THR A 41 -3.11 -2.57 9.74
CA THR A 41 -2.13 -3.43 10.39
C THR A 41 -0.78 -3.43 9.66
N SER A 42 -0.77 -3.32 8.33
CA SER A 42 0.47 -3.20 7.54
C SER A 42 1.06 -1.78 7.55
N GLY A 43 0.32 -0.79 8.09
CA GLY A 43 0.70 0.61 8.16
C GLY A 43 0.54 1.38 6.84
N ASP A 44 -0.32 0.88 5.94
CA ASP A 44 -0.40 1.34 4.55
C ASP A 44 -1.64 2.21 4.26
N LEU A 45 -2.48 2.50 5.27
CA LEU A 45 -3.64 3.39 5.10
C LEU A 45 -3.20 4.82 4.78
N LEU A 46 -3.90 5.42 3.83
CA LEU A 46 -3.68 6.79 3.38
C LEU A 46 -4.76 7.70 3.94
N HIS A 47 -4.35 8.64 4.77
CA HIS A 47 -5.20 9.69 5.32
C HIS A 47 -4.93 11.03 4.64
N THR A 48 -5.95 11.61 4.01
CA THR A 48 -5.88 12.98 3.49
C THR A 48 -6.63 13.99 4.36
N GLY A 49 -7.51 13.52 5.24
CA GLY A 49 -8.55 14.34 5.85
C GLY A 49 -9.62 14.79 4.83
N PRO A 50 -10.58 15.64 5.23
CA PRO A 50 -11.61 16.17 4.34
C PRO A 50 -11.02 17.00 3.20
N THR A 51 -11.27 16.60 1.96
CA THR A 51 -10.77 17.28 0.75
C THR A 51 -11.72 18.37 0.24
N GLY A 52 -12.99 18.36 0.67
CA GLY A 52 -14.02 19.32 0.26
C GLY A 52 -14.60 19.07 -1.14
N THR A 53 -14.28 17.95 -1.78
CA THR A 53 -14.80 17.58 -3.11
C THR A 53 -14.78 16.06 -3.31
N ASN A 54 -15.48 15.56 -4.32
CA ASN A 54 -15.41 14.16 -4.76
C ASN A 54 -15.38 14.10 -6.29
N VAL A 55 -14.32 13.52 -6.84
CA VAL A 55 -14.12 13.31 -8.28
C VAL A 55 -13.85 11.84 -8.63
N MET A 56 -14.37 10.91 -7.81
CA MET A 56 -14.08 9.47 -7.84
C MET A 56 -12.63 9.12 -7.45
N ASP A 57 -12.21 7.88 -7.74
CA ASP A 57 -10.95 7.31 -7.28
C ASP A 57 -9.77 7.57 -8.24
N LEU A 58 -8.57 7.66 -7.68
CA LEU A 58 -7.31 7.74 -8.42
C LEU A 58 -6.41 6.54 -8.07
N VAL A 59 -5.85 5.88 -9.09
CA VAL A 59 -4.88 4.80 -8.93
C VAL A 59 -3.58 5.18 -9.62
N ILE A 60 -2.47 5.16 -8.88
CA ILE A 60 -1.12 5.46 -9.39
C ILE A 60 -0.24 4.21 -9.19
N GLY A 61 0.44 3.78 -10.25
CA GLY A 61 1.42 2.70 -10.20
C GLY A 61 2.82 3.21 -10.52
N TYR A 62 3.78 2.95 -9.63
CA TYR A 62 5.19 3.26 -9.86
C TYR A 62 6.02 1.98 -9.97
N ARG A 63 6.91 1.94 -10.97
CA ARG A 63 7.91 0.86 -11.13
C ARG A 63 9.27 1.51 -11.32
N ALA A 64 10.15 1.34 -10.34
CA ALA A 64 11.54 1.76 -10.47
C ALA A 64 12.25 0.93 -11.56
N ASP A 65 13.09 1.59 -12.37
CA ASP A 65 13.94 0.88 -13.33
C ASP A 65 15.04 0.11 -12.60
N SER A 66 15.11 -1.20 -12.83
CA SER A 66 16.11 -2.10 -12.25
C SER A 66 17.51 -1.89 -12.83
N ARG A 67 17.64 -1.18 -13.96
CA ARG A 67 18.91 -0.96 -14.68
C ARG A 67 19.78 0.14 -14.09
N VAL A 68 19.21 1.03 -13.27
CA VAL A 68 19.94 2.17 -12.68
C VAL A 68 20.80 1.76 -11.47
N ALA A 69 20.60 0.55 -10.93
CA ALA A 69 21.27 0.09 -9.70
C ALA A 69 22.58 -0.69 -9.90
N ARG A 70 23.03 -0.99 -11.14
CA ARG A 70 24.29 -1.71 -11.34
C ARG A 70 25.44 -0.72 -11.51
N PRO A 71 26.39 -0.61 -10.55
CA PRO A 71 27.64 0.09 -10.80
C PRO A 71 28.38 -0.64 -11.92
N GLN A 72 28.58 0.05 -13.02
CA GLN A 72 29.41 -0.41 -14.12
C GLN A 72 30.88 -0.16 -13.75
N ASN A 73 31.48 -1.12 -13.05
CA ASN A 73 32.93 -1.17 -12.90
C ASN A 73 33.54 -1.57 -14.23
N GLY A 74 34.17 -0.61 -14.90
CA GLY A 74 35.05 -0.84 -16.03
C GLY A 74 36.42 -1.34 -15.59
N SER A 75 36.91 -2.36 -16.29
CA SER A 75 38.34 -2.69 -16.47
C SER A 75 38.32 -3.58 -17.74
N GLY A 76 38.94 -3.21 -18.85
CA GLY A 76 40.38 -2.98 -18.96
C GLY A 76 40.98 -4.28 -19.46
#